data_AF-A0A8E2B756-F1
#
_entry.id   AF-A0A8E2B756-F1
#
_cell.length_a   1.000
_cell.length_b   1.000
_cell.length_c   1.000
_cell.angle_alpha   90.00
_cell.angle_beta   90.00
_cell.angle_gamma   90.00
#
_symmetry.space_group_name_H-M   'P 1'
#
loop_
_entity.id
_entity.type
_entity.pdbx_description
1 polymer ?
#
loop_
_entity_poly.entity_id
_entity_poly.type
_entity_poly.pdbx_seq_one_letter_code
_entity_poly.pdbx_strand_id
1 'polypeptide(L)'
;MTMTWDDVTAWAQAELPETEVATWYRTPALKVAGKGYARLRTEAEGGLVLFVGLDEKAALLASGDPAFFTTPHYDGHGSILVHLDRVDPQQLRELLTESWRAQAPARLSK
;
A
#
# COMPACT_ATOMS: atom_id res chain seq x y z
N MET A 1 -11.46 -0.39 14.28
CA MET A 1 -12.08 -1.25 13.25
C MET A 1 -10.94 -1.79 12.41
N THR A 2 -10.81 -3.11 12.30
CA THR A 2 -9.78 -3.76 11.47
C THR A 2 -10.10 -3.53 10.00
N MET A 3 -9.11 -3.18 9.17
CA MET A 3 -9.30 -3.14 7.71
C MET A 3 -9.09 -4.54 7.13
N THR A 4 -9.92 -4.90 6.16
CA THR A 4 -9.72 -6.09 5.33
C THR A 4 -9.21 -5.71 3.95
N TRP A 5 -8.79 -6.71 3.17
CA TRP A 5 -8.46 -6.47 1.77
C TRP A 5 -9.67 -5.99 0.96
N ASP A 6 -10.86 -6.51 1.26
CA ASP A 6 -12.08 -6.11 0.57
C ASP A 6 -12.42 -4.64 0.88
N ASP A 7 -12.20 -4.17 2.12
CA ASP A 7 -12.36 -2.75 2.46
C ASP A 7 -11.37 -1.87 1.70
N VAL A 8 -10.11 -2.32 1.58
CA VAL A 8 -9.06 -1.61 0.83
C VAL A 8 -9.42 -1.51 -0.64
N THR A 9 -9.85 -2.61 -1.26
CA THR A 9 -10.22 -2.61 -2.68
C THR A 9 -11.46 -1.76 -2.95
N ALA A 10 -12.50 -1.89 -2.12
CA ALA A 10 -13.73 -1.11 -2.23
C ALA A 10 -13.45 0.39 -2.11
N TRP A 11 -12.67 0.80 -1.11
CA TRP A 11 -12.31 2.20 -0.93
C TRP A 11 -11.44 2.72 -2.08
N ALA A 12 -10.43 1.96 -2.50
CA ALA A 12 -9.53 2.40 -3.56
C ALA A 12 -10.26 2.55 -4.90
N GLN A 13 -11.20 1.66 -5.24
CA GLN A 13 -12.02 1.79 -6.44
C GLN A 13 -12.98 2.97 -6.38
N ALA A 14 -13.45 3.35 -5.19
CA ALA A 14 -14.34 4.49 -5.01
C ALA A 14 -13.59 5.84 -5.09
N GLU A 15 -12.41 5.93 -4.48
CA GLU A 15 -11.72 7.21 -4.26
C GLU A 15 -10.53 7.46 -5.20
N LEU A 16 -9.91 6.41 -5.75
CA LEU A 16 -8.69 6.53 -6.56
C LEU A 16 -9.00 6.24 -8.04
N PRO A 17 -8.88 7.23 -8.94
CA PRO A 17 -9.18 7.06 -10.36
C PRO A 17 -8.38 5.97 -11.06
N GLU A 18 -9.00 5.30 -12.03
CA GLU A 18 -8.41 4.20 -12.82
C GLU A 18 -7.80 3.07 -11.95
N THR A 19 -8.36 2.81 -10.77
CA THR A 19 -7.97 1.67 -9.94
C THR A 19 -8.53 0.36 -10.49
N GLU A 20 -7.63 -0.59 -10.73
CA GLU A 20 -7.91 -1.94 -11.19
C GLU A 20 -7.50 -2.97 -10.11
N VAL A 21 -8.42 -3.87 -9.76
CA VAL A 21 -8.09 -5.07 -8.98
C VAL A 21 -7.46 -6.09 -9.91
N ALA A 22 -6.23 -6.47 -9.62
CA ALA A 22 -5.43 -7.36 -10.46
C ALA A 22 -4.59 -8.30 -9.60
N THR A 23 -3.59 -8.92 -10.23
CA THR A 23 -2.57 -9.70 -9.54
C THR A 23 -1.16 -9.21 -9.88
N TRP A 24 -0.26 -9.36 -8.90
CA TRP A 24 1.17 -9.17 -9.05
C TRP A 24 1.89 -10.29 -8.29
N TYR A 25 2.83 -10.97 -8.94
CA TYR A 25 3.47 -12.18 -8.41
C TYR A 25 2.46 -13.26 -7.94
N ARG A 26 1.33 -13.37 -8.66
CA ARG A 26 0.21 -14.28 -8.36
C ARG A 26 -0.52 -14.00 -7.03
N THR A 27 -0.36 -12.81 -6.45
CA THR A 27 -1.09 -12.41 -5.24
C THR A 27 -1.96 -11.17 -5.52
N PRO A 28 -3.00 -10.91 -4.69
CA PRO A 28 -3.92 -9.79 -4.91
C PRO A 28 -3.18 -8.46 -4.94
N ALA A 29 -3.55 -7.60 -5.89
CA ALA A 29 -2.91 -6.30 -6.08
C ALA A 29 -3.90 -5.26 -6.62
N LEU A 30 -3.54 -3.99 -6.44
CA LEU A 30 -4.18 -2.87 -7.09
C LEU A 30 -3.20 -2.24 -8.09
N LYS A 31 -3.72 -1.89 -9.26
CA LYS A 31 -2.99 -1.21 -10.33
C LYS A 31 -3.69 0.08 -10.73
N VAL A 32 -2.90 1.04 -11.20
CA VAL A 32 -3.35 2.26 -11.87
C VAL A 32 -2.67 2.33 -13.23
N ALA A 33 -3.47 2.43 -14.30
CA ALA A 33 -2.97 2.47 -15.68
C ALA A 33 -1.89 1.38 -15.99
N GLY A 34 -2.12 0.15 -15.51
CA GLY A 34 -1.22 -1.00 -15.69
C GLY A 34 -0.03 -1.09 -14.72
N LYS A 35 0.19 -0.09 -13.84
CA LYS A 35 1.26 -0.09 -12.83
C LYS A 35 0.74 -0.45 -11.46
N GLY A 36 1.40 -1.39 -10.77
CA GLY A 36 1.01 -1.79 -9.41
C GLY A 36 1.38 -0.73 -8.39
N TYR A 37 0.45 -0.43 -7.48
CA TYR A 37 0.66 0.51 -6.37
C TYR A 37 0.26 -0.06 -5.00
N ALA A 38 -0.45 -1.18 -4.95
CA ALA A 38 -0.66 -1.90 -3.69
C ALA A 38 -0.64 -3.40 -3.96
N ARG A 39 -0.09 -4.17 -3.04
CA ARG A 39 -0.06 -5.64 -3.16
C ARG A 39 -0.25 -6.27 -1.80
N LEU A 40 -1.27 -7.10 -1.68
CA LEU A 40 -1.39 -7.97 -0.52
C LEU A 40 -0.47 -9.16 -0.70
N ARG A 41 0.50 -9.30 0.20
CA ARG A 41 1.31 -10.51 0.31
C ARG A 41 0.47 -11.53 1.03
N THR A 42 -0.18 -12.42 0.29
CA THR A 42 -0.85 -13.59 0.86
C THR A 42 0.15 -14.73 1.11
N GLU A 43 1.38 -14.56 0.65
CA GLU A 43 2.53 -15.42 0.91
C GLU A 43 3.40 -14.89 2.07
N ALA A 44 4.21 -15.79 2.66
CA ALA A 44 5.12 -15.50 3.77
C ALA A 44 4.41 -14.86 4.99
N GLU A 45 5.08 -13.95 5.72
CA GLU A 45 4.60 -13.29 6.94
C GLU A 45 3.42 -12.32 6.71
N GLY A 46 2.98 -12.13 5.46
CA GLY A 46 1.82 -11.31 5.13
C GLY A 46 2.13 -9.83 4.87
N GLY A 47 1.08 -9.01 4.94
CA GLY A 47 1.13 -7.55 4.89
C GLY A 47 0.77 -6.94 3.54
N LEU A 48 0.22 -5.73 3.58
CA LEU A 48 0.01 -4.90 2.41
C LEU A 48 1.30 -4.13 2.09
N VAL A 49 1.82 -4.30 0.87
CA VAL A 49 2.94 -3.52 0.34
C VAL A 49 2.40 -2.22 -0.24
N LEU A 50 2.95 -1.09 0.22
CA LEU A 50 2.72 0.25 -0.33
C LEU A 50 4.05 0.93 -0.66
N PHE A 51 4.06 1.79 -1.67
CA PHE A 51 5.20 2.61 -2.05
C PHE A 51 5.15 3.94 -1.28
N VAL A 52 6.27 4.26 -0.63
CA VAL A 52 6.45 5.46 0.20
C VAL A 52 7.85 6.03 -0.04
N GLY A 53 8.07 7.30 0.33
CA GLY A 53 9.42 7.87 0.33
C GLY A 53 10.36 7.14 1.31
N LEU A 54 11.67 7.20 1.09
CA LEU A 54 12.65 6.58 2.00
C LEU A 54 12.62 7.23 3.40
N ASP A 55 12.51 8.56 3.45
CA ASP A 55 12.45 9.30 4.71
C ASP A 55 11.17 8.99 5.47
N GLU A 56 10.05 8.88 4.76
CA GLU A 56 8.77 8.50 5.34
C GLU A 56 8.77 7.05 5.85
N LYS A 57 9.31 6.11 5.06
CA LYS A 57 9.53 4.74 5.52
C LYS A 57 10.31 4.71 6.82
N ALA A 58 11.41 5.48 6.90
CA ALA A 58 12.22 5.56 8.10
C ALA A 58 11.42 6.13 9.29
N ALA A 59 10.61 7.17 9.06
CA ALA A 59 9.74 7.76 10.09
C ALA A 59 8.65 6.79 10.58
N LEU A 60 7.97 6.08 9.68
CA LEU A 60 6.96 5.08 10.01
C LEU A 60 7.58 3.94 10.84
N LEU A 61 8.76 3.45 10.47
CA LEU A 61 9.46 2.42 11.24
C LEU A 61 9.95 2.94 12.60
N ALA A 62 10.45 4.18 12.65
CA ALA A 62 10.92 4.80 13.89
C ALA A 62 9.80 5.15 14.87
N SER A 63 8.56 5.26 14.39
CA SER A 63 7.38 5.53 15.23
C SER A 63 7.12 4.43 16.27
N GLY A 64 7.58 3.20 16.01
CA GLY A 64 7.31 2.03 16.84
C GLY A 64 5.87 1.51 16.73
N ASP A 65 5.08 2.03 15.79
CA ASP A 65 3.72 1.53 15.55
C ASP A 65 3.76 0.10 14.98
N PRO A 66 3.12 -0.88 15.67
CA PRO A 66 3.13 -2.28 15.26
C PRO A 66 2.34 -2.57 13.97
N ALA A 67 1.69 -1.57 13.38
CA ALA A 67 1.07 -1.66 12.06
C ALA A 67 2.11 -1.66 10.93
N PHE A 68 3.29 -1.04 11.12
CA PHE A 68 4.29 -0.86 10.09
C PHE A 68 5.52 -1.72 10.33
N PHE A 69 5.99 -2.37 9.27
CA PHE A 69 7.19 -3.18 9.33
C PHE A 69 7.90 -3.24 7.98
N THR A 70 9.09 -3.81 7.98
CA THR A 70 9.85 -4.11 6.78
C THR A 70 10.57 -5.44 6.95
N THR A 71 11.05 -6.01 5.86
CA THR A 71 11.88 -7.22 5.88
C THR A 71 13.15 -6.95 5.08
N PRO A 72 14.21 -7.77 5.24
CA PRO A 72 15.46 -7.56 4.51
C PRO A 72 15.31 -7.45 2.98
N HIS A 73 14.25 -8.03 2.42
CA HIS A 73 13.93 -7.92 0.99
C HIS A 73 13.58 -6.48 0.55
N TYR A 74 13.11 -5.63 1.46
CA TYR A 74 12.69 -4.26 1.19
C TYR A 74 13.70 -3.23 1.70
N ASP A 75 14.85 -3.62 2.24
CA ASP A 75 15.87 -2.69 2.71
C ASP A 75 16.38 -1.81 1.56
N GLY A 76 16.52 -0.50 1.82
CA GLY A 76 16.91 0.48 0.81
C GLY A 76 15.85 0.77 -0.27
N HIS A 77 14.69 0.09 -0.25
CA HIS A 77 13.58 0.33 -1.15
C HIS A 77 12.48 1.18 -0.49
N GLY A 78 11.92 2.12 -1.27
CA GLY A 78 10.76 2.96 -0.91
C GLY A 78 9.46 2.16 -0.87
N SER A 79 9.40 1.17 0.01
CA SER A 79 8.22 0.34 0.22
C SER A 79 8.11 -0.06 1.68
N ILE A 80 6.90 0.00 2.21
CA ILE A 80 6.55 -0.37 3.58
C ILE A 80 5.55 -1.52 3.57
N LEU A 81 5.62 -2.38 4.59
CA LEU A 81 4.62 -3.42 4.84
C LEU A 81 3.68 -2.96 5.94
N VAL A 82 2.38 -3.15 5.71
CA VAL A 82 1.31 -2.70 6.61
C VAL A 82 0.44 -3.88 7.06
N HIS A 83 0.22 -3.99 8.37
CA HIS A 83 -0.74 -4.92 8.98
C HIS A 83 -2.15 -4.30 8.97
N LEU A 84 -3.03 -4.82 8.11
CA LEU A 84 -4.39 -4.29 7.92
C LEU A 84 -5.28 -4.43 9.18
N ASP A 85 -4.98 -5.42 10.03
CA ASP A 85 -5.67 -5.66 11.30
C ASP A 85 -5.27 -4.67 12.41
N ARG A 86 -4.22 -3.88 12.21
CA ARG A 86 -3.65 -2.99 13.23
C ARG A 86 -3.63 -1.53 12.83
N VAL A 87 -3.47 -1.26 11.53
CA VAL A 87 -3.33 0.10 11.02
C VAL A 87 -4.58 0.93 11.26
N ASP A 88 -4.36 2.21 11.58
CA ASP A 88 -5.44 3.18 11.58
C ASP A 88 -6.02 3.35 10.15
N PRO A 89 -7.35 3.24 9.96
CA PRO A 89 -7.94 3.33 8.62
C PRO A 89 -7.71 4.66 7.92
N GLN A 90 -7.59 5.78 8.64
CA GLN A 90 -7.31 7.07 8.02
C GLN A 90 -5.87 7.12 7.52
N GLN A 91 -4.91 6.71 8.33
CA GLN A 91 -3.51 6.65 7.94
C GLN A 91 -3.28 5.68 6.76
N LEU A 92 -3.96 4.53 6.76
CA LEU A 92 -3.89 3.58 5.64
C LEU A 92 -4.33 4.20 4.32
N ARG A 93 -5.40 5.01 4.34
CA ARG A 93 -5.93 5.69 3.15
C ARG A 93 -4.95 6.73 2.62
N GLU A 94 -4.30 7.48 3.50
CA GLU A 94 -3.25 8.44 3.13
C GLU A 94 -2.10 7.73 2.41
N LEU A 95 -1.57 6.65 2.99
CA LEU A 95 -0.50 5.85 2.38
C LEU A 95 -0.92 5.20 1.05
N LEU A 96 -2.17 4.74 0.93
CA LEU A 96 -2.71 4.21 -0.32
C LEU A 96 -2.77 5.29 -1.40
N THR A 97 -3.22 6.50 -1.06
CA THR A 97 -3.27 7.64 -1.97
C THR A 97 -1.87 8.02 -2.43
N GLU A 98 -0.89 8.07 -1.53
CA GLU A 98 0.50 8.41 -1.87
C GLU A 98 1.14 7.35 -2.77
N SER A 99 0.96 6.08 -2.43
CA SER A 99 1.43 4.98 -3.25
C SER A 99 0.79 5.00 -4.64
N TRP A 100 -0.51 5.30 -4.74
CA TRP A 100 -1.20 5.49 -6.00
C TRP A 100 -0.63 6.68 -6.77
N ARG A 101 -0.42 7.84 -6.14
CA ARG A 101 0.15 9.05 -6.77
C ARG A 101 1.56 8.79 -7.32
N ALA A 102 2.37 7.99 -6.63
CA ALA A 102 3.71 7.63 -7.07
C ALA A 102 3.71 6.83 -8.39
N GLN A 103 2.63 6.09 -8.68
CA GLN A 103 2.51 5.25 -9.88
C GLN A 103 1.61 5.85 -10.96
N ALA A 104 0.64 6.66 -10.55
CA ALA A 104 -0.36 7.24 -11.44
C ALA A 104 0.29 8.17 -12.48
N PRO A 105 -0.18 8.14 -13.74
CA PRO A 105 0.24 9.10 -14.74
C PRO A 105 -0.23 10.51 -14.34
N ALA A 106 0.57 11.54 -14.68
CA ALA A 106 0.31 12.93 -14.32
C ALA A 106 -1.08 13.47 -14.70
N ARG A 107 -1.77 12.86 -15.68
CA ARG A 107 -3.15 13.22 -16.05
C ARG A 107 -4.17 12.90 -14.95
N LEU A 108 -3.87 11.95 -14.07
CA LEU A 108 -4.76 11.49 -12.99
C LEU A 108 -4.43 12.15 -11.66
N SER A 109 -3.18 12.54 -11.45
CA SER A 109 -2.70 13.12 -10.18
C SER A 109 -2.88 14.65 -10.09
N LYS A 110 -3.78 15.23 -10.87
CA LYS A 110 -4.08 16.68 -10.84
C LYS A 110 -5.01 17.05 -9.71
#